data_AF-A0A1L2MD65-F1
#
_entry.id   AF-A0A1L2MD65-F1
#
_cell.length_a   1.000
_cell.length_b   1.000
_cell.length_c   1.000
_cell.angle_alpha   90.00
_cell.angle_beta   90.00
_cell.angle_gamma   90.00
#
_symmetry.space_group_name_H-M   'P 1'
#
loop_
_entity.id
_entity.type
_entity.pdbx_description
1 polymer ?
#
loop_
_entity_poly.entity_id
_entity_poly.type
_entity_poly.pdbx_seq_one_letter_code
_entity_poly.pdbx_strand_id
1 'polypeptide(L)'
;MSGMTFLFIFVSIIAILFLVLNFVLAPHNPYQEKYSIFECGFHSFLGQNRTQFGVKFFIFALVYLLLDLEILVIYPYGLSSYENGVYGLIVVLLFIAIITAGFVFELGKGALKIDSRQSYNYFNAQATKNFINTFVENK
;
A
#
# COMPACT_ATOMS: atom_id res chain seq x y z
N MET A 1 -37.40 -1.65 -15.26
CA MET A 1 -36.05 -1.45 -14.69
C MET A 1 -35.14 -2.47 -15.36
N SER A 2 -33.98 -2.07 -15.88
CA SER A 2 -33.04 -3.04 -16.47
C SER A 2 -32.47 -3.93 -15.35
N GLY A 3 -32.13 -5.18 -15.66
CA GLY A 3 -31.59 -6.12 -14.66
C GLY A 3 -30.39 -5.57 -13.89
N MET A 4 -29.54 -4.77 -14.56
CA MET A 4 -28.40 -4.08 -13.93
C MET A 4 -28.86 -3.08 -12.85
N THR A 5 -29.84 -2.23 -13.16
CA THR A 5 -30.37 -1.26 -12.19
C THR A 5 -31.06 -1.93 -11.00
N PHE A 6 -31.71 -3.06 -11.23
CA PHE A 6 -32.30 -3.86 -10.16
C PHE A 6 -31.23 -4.44 -9.22
N LEU A 7 -30.14 -5.00 -9.75
CA LEU A 7 -29.08 -5.57 -8.93
C LEU A 7 -28.39 -4.55 -8.03
N PHE A 8 -28.07 -3.36 -8.55
CA PHE A 8 -27.47 -2.30 -7.73
C PHE A 8 -28.36 -1.89 -6.56
N ILE A 9 -29.65 -1.66 -6.83
CA ILE A 9 -30.61 -1.27 -5.80
C ILE A 9 -30.79 -2.39 -4.77
N PHE A 10 -30.90 -3.64 -5.24
CA PHE A 10 -31.10 -4.80 -4.37
C PHE A 10 -29.92 -5.04 -3.41
N VAL A 11 -28.68 -4.95 -3.90
CA VAL A 11 -27.47 -5.11 -3.06
C VAL A 11 -27.40 -4.02 -2.00
N SER A 12 -27.66 -2.77 -2.37
CA SER A 12 -27.68 -1.66 -1.40
C SER A 12 -28.76 -1.84 -0.34
N ILE A 13 -29.96 -2.29 -0.71
CA ILE A 13 -31.05 -2.56 0.24
C ILE A 13 -30.66 -3.66 1.23
N ILE A 14 -30.06 -4.76 0.75
CA ILE A 14 -29.62 -5.86 1.63
C ILE A 14 -28.56 -5.38 2.62
N ALA A 15 -27.59 -4.58 2.18
CA ALA A 15 -26.55 -4.04 3.06
C ALA A 15 -27.15 -3.19 4.19
N ILE A 16 -28.11 -2.33 3.85
CA ILE A 16 -28.82 -1.50 4.84
C ILE A 16 -29.69 -2.37 5.76
N LEU A 17 -30.38 -3.37 5.21
CA LEU A 17 -31.21 -4.29 5.98
C LEU A 17 -30.39 -5.01 7.05
N PHE A 18 -29.20 -5.53 6.71
CA PHE A 18 -28.34 -6.19 7.69
C PHE A 18 -27.79 -5.23 8.74
N LEU A 19 -27.48 -3.99 8.36
CA LEU A 19 -27.07 -2.96 9.32
C LEU A 19 -28.20 -2.64 10.31
N VAL A 20 -29.43 -2.46 9.83
CA VAL A 20 -30.62 -2.19 10.67
C VAL A 20 -30.93 -3.39 11.57
N LEU A 21 -30.87 -4.61 11.03
CA LEU A 21 -31.04 -5.83 11.83
C LEU A 21 -30.01 -5.92 12.95
N ASN A 22 -28.74 -5.64 12.67
CA ASN A 22 -27.71 -5.61 13.71
C ASN A 22 -28.01 -4.54 14.76
N PHE A 23 -28.39 -3.34 14.34
CA PHE A 23 -28.71 -2.24 15.26
C PHE A 23 -29.90 -2.55 16.19
N VAL A 24 -30.92 -3.25 15.68
CA VAL A 24 -32.13 -3.61 16.46
C VAL A 24 -31.90 -4.83 17.36
N LEU A 25 -31.17 -5.85 16.88
CA LEU A 25 -31.00 -7.11 17.59
C LEU A 25 -29.77 -7.15 18.51
N ALA A 26 -28.75 -6.31 18.27
CA ALA A 26 -27.52 -6.36 19.05
C ALA A 26 -27.70 -5.72 20.43
N PRO A 27 -27.17 -6.34 21.51
CA PRO A 27 -27.19 -5.75 22.84
C PRO A 27 -26.30 -4.49 22.89
N HIS A 28 -26.92 -3.34 23.16
CA HIS A 28 -26.22 -2.07 23.28
C HIS A 28 -25.90 -1.75 24.75
N ASN A 29 -24.68 -2.10 25.20
CA ASN A 29 -24.15 -1.71 26.51
C ASN A 29 -22.98 -0.72 26.36
N PRO A 30 -23.24 0.61 26.40
CA PRO A 30 -22.25 1.66 26.31
C PRO A 30 -21.56 1.90 27.67
N TYR A 31 -20.24 1.83 27.71
CA TYR A 31 -19.42 2.21 28.87
C TYR A 31 -18.22 3.05 28.41
N GLN A 32 -17.69 3.92 29.27
CA GLN A 32 -16.65 4.89 28.90
C GLN A 32 -15.43 4.23 28.25
N GLU A 33 -14.94 3.14 28.84
CA GLU A 33 -13.78 2.40 28.30
C GLU A 33 -14.05 1.64 27.00
N LYS A 34 -15.33 1.49 26.59
CA LYS A 34 -15.68 0.91 25.28
C LYS A 34 -15.50 1.90 24.16
N TYR A 35 -15.63 3.18 24.48
CA TYR A 35 -15.52 4.30 23.54
C TYR A 35 -14.11 4.89 23.50
N SER A 36 -13.25 4.56 24.47
CA SER A 36 -11.83 4.90 24.43
C SER A 36 -11.09 3.96 23.48
N ILE A 37 -9.98 4.46 22.91
CA ILE A 37 -9.08 3.65 22.09
C ILE A 37 -8.40 2.63 23.01
N PHE A 38 -8.31 1.38 22.56
CA PHE A 38 -7.60 0.37 23.33
C PHE A 38 -6.11 0.73 23.43
N GLU A 39 -5.65 1.01 24.64
CA GLU A 39 -4.24 1.23 24.95
C GLU A 39 -3.84 0.34 26.13
N CYS A 40 -2.63 -0.24 26.06
CA CYS A 40 -2.10 -1.14 27.08
C CYS A 40 -1.69 -0.38 28.37
N GLY A 41 -2.63 0.35 28.99
CA GLY A 41 -2.47 0.99 30.31
C GLY A 41 -1.94 2.43 30.31
N PHE A 42 -1.66 3.03 29.17
CA PHE A 42 -1.22 4.43 29.05
C PHE A 42 -2.18 5.21 28.16
N HIS A 43 -2.52 6.44 28.55
CA HIS A 43 -3.35 7.34 27.77
C HIS A 43 -2.55 7.90 26.58
N SER A 44 -3.18 8.01 25.42
CA SER A 44 -2.61 8.55 24.19
C SER A 44 -1.90 9.87 24.49
N PHE A 45 -0.64 9.98 24.07
CA PHE A 45 0.14 11.20 24.27
C PHE A 45 -0.59 12.40 23.62
N LEU A 46 -1.20 13.24 24.47
CA LEU A 46 -1.85 14.49 24.08
C LEU A 46 -0.79 15.43 23.50
N GLY A 47 -0.64 15.45 22.17
CA GLY A 47 0.23 16.42 21.50
C GLY A 47 0.84 15.98 20.17
N GLN A 48 0.91 14.68 19.84
CA GLN A 48 1.54 14.21 18.60
C GLN A 48 0.69 13.15 17.87
N ASN A 49 -0.26 13.61 17.06
CA ASN A 49 -1.03 12.74 16.15
C ASN A 49 -0.30 12.46 14.81
N ARG A 50 0.95 12.90 14.69
CA ARG A 50 1.80 12.72 13.50
C ARG A 50 2.91 11.76 13.88
N THR A 51 2.78 10.52 13.45
CA THR A 51 3.85 9.52 13.58
C THR A 51 4.89 9.74 12.48
N GLN A 52 6.16 9.51 12.79
CA GLN A 52 7.22 9.53 11.78
C GLN A 52 7.05 8.31 10.87
N PHE A 53 6.61 8.54 9.63
CA PHE A 53 6.55 7.52 8.59
C PHE A 53 7.76 7.63 7.66
N GLY A 54 8.24 6.49 7.17
CA GLY A 54 9.33 6.47 6.20
C GLY A 54 8.86 6.97 4.83
N VAL A 55 9.69 7.77 4.15
CA VAL A 55 9.43 8.28 2.79
C VAL A 55 9.22 7.15 1.77
N LYS A 56 9.73 5.94 2.06
CA LYS A 56 9.61 4.75 1.20
C LYS A 56 8.16 4.36 0.91
N PHE A 57 7.23 4.57 1.83
CA PHE A 57 5.80 4.31 1.59
C PHE A 57 5.20 5.26 0.55
N PHE A 58 5.67 6.51 0.52
CA PHE A 58 5.27 7.48 -0.49
C PHE A 58 5.82 7.13 -1.88
N ILE A 59 7.08 6.66 -1.95
CA ILE A 59 7.67 6.19 -3.20
C ILE A 59 6.89 5.00 -3.76
N PHE A 60 6.46 4.05 -2.92
CA PHE A 60 5.60 2.94 -3.33
C PHE A 60 4.29 3.44 -3.96
N ALA A 61 3.63 4.43 -3.34
CA ALA A 61 2.40 5.01 -3.87
C ALA A 61 2.60 5.72 -5.22
N LEU A 62 3.71 6.44 -5.39
CA LEU A 62 4.04 7.09 -6.67
C LEU A 62 4.30 6.09 -7.78
N VAL A 63 5.05 5.02 -7.50
CA VAL A 63 5.33 3.96 -8.48
C VAL A 63 4.04 3.23 -8.85
N TYR A 64 3.17 2.95 -7.88
CA TYR A 64 1.84 2.38 -8.13
C TYR A 64 0.98 3.27 -9.02
N LEU A 65 0.93 4.58 -8.73
CA LEU A 65 0.17 5.54 -9.54
C LEU A 65 0.66 5.59 -10.99
N LEU A 66 1.98 5.55 -11.20
CA LEU A 66 2.57 5.55 -12.55
C LEU A 66 2.21 4.26 -13.31
N LEU A 67 2.31 3.10 -12.66
CA LEU A 67 1.97 1.81 -13.26
C LEU A 67 0.46 1.67 -13.54
N ASP A 68 -0.39 2.28 -12.72
CA ASP A 68 -1.85 2.32 -12.95
C ASP A 68 -2.18 3.20 -14.17
N LEU A 69 -1.49 4.33 -14.31
CA LEU A 69 -1.63 5.22 -15.48
C LEU A 69 -1.18 4.53 -16.78
N GLU A 70 -0.17 3.67 -16.73
CA GLU A 70 0.24 2.84 -17.88
C GLU A 70 -0.94 2.03 -18.44
N ILE A 71 -1.68 1.33 -17.56
CA ILE A 71 -2.79 0.47 -17.98
C ILE A 71 -3.92 1.32 -18.56
N LEU A 72 -4.18 2.48 -17.98
CA LEU A 72 -5.16 3.45 -18.49
C LEU A 72 -4.83 3.88 -19.92
N VAL A 73 -3.55 4.10 -20.24
CA VAL A 73 -3.10 4.49 -21.59
C VAL A 73 -3.18 3.31 -22.58
N ILE A 74 -2.93 2.09 -22.12
CA ILE A 74 -3.00 0.87 -22.96
C ILE A 74 -4.45 0.47 -23.27
N TYR A 75 -5.38 0.73 -22.35
CA TYR A 75 -6.79 0.36 -22.48
C TYR A 75 -7.48 0.80 -23.79
N PRO A 76 -7.41 2.08 -24.22
CA PRO A 76 -8.03 2.52 -25.48
C PRO A 76 -7.40 1.86 -26.71
N TYR A 77 -6.10 1.55 -26.68
CA TYR A 77 -5.47 0.77 -27.75
C TYR A 77 -6.03 -0.65 -27.80
N GLY A 78 -6.23 -1.30 -26.65
CA GLY A 78 -6.87 -2.62 -26.60
C GLY A 78 -8.25 -2.63 -27.25
N LEU A 79 -9.05 -1.59 -26.99
CA LEU A 79 -10.40 -1.42 -27.57
C LEU A 79 -10.39 -1.14 -29.08
N SER A 80 -9.36 -0.45 -29.59
CA SER A 80 -9.25 -0.03 -31.00
C SER A 80 -8.13 -0.75 -31.76
N SER A 81 -7.76 -1.94 -31.30
CA SER A 81 -6.64 -2.72 -31.84
C SER A 81 -6.82 -3.11 -33.31
N TYR A 82 -8.07 -3.31 -33.73
CA TYR A 82 -8.42 -3.62 -35.12
C TYR A 82 -8.13 -2.46 -36.09
N GLU A 83 -8.46 -1.23 -35.70
CA GLU A 83 -8.28 -0.02 -36.53
C GLU A 83 -6.82 0.44 -36.59
N ASN A 84 -6.09 0.31 -35.47
CA ASN A 84 -4.71 0.80 -35.36
C ASN A 84 -3.67 -0.17 -35.93
N GLY A 85 -4.04 -1.43 -36.16
CA GLY A 85 -3.19 -2.47 -36.77
C GLY A 85 -1.80 -2.60 -36.12
N VAL A 86 -0.80 -2.91 -36.93
CA VAL A 86 0.60 -3.12 -36.48
C VAL A 86 1.26 -1.82 -36.02
N TYR A 87 0.84 -0.68 -36.56
CA TYR A 87 1.41 0.62 -36.21
C TYR A 87 1.13 0.98 -34.73
N GLY A 88 -0.13 0.87 -34.29
CA GLY A 88 -0.48 1.11 -32.89
C GLY A 88 0.19 0.12 -31.94
N LEU A 89 0.37 -1.13 -32.38
CA LEU A 89 1.08 -2.15 -31.60
C LEU A 89 2.53 -1.74 -31.30
N ILE A 90 3.24 -1.24 -32.30
CA ILE A 90 4.64 -0.79 -32.15
C ILE A 90 4.71 0.39 -31.17
N VAL A 91 3.79 1.36 -31.28
CA VAL A 91 3.74 2.52 -30.39
C VAL A 91 3.48 2.10 -28.94
N VAL A 92 2.54 1.19 -28.70
CA VAL A 92 2.23 0.69 -27.36
C VAL A 92 3.38 -0.15 -26.78
N LEU A 93 4.02 -1.00 -27.58
CA LEU A 93 5.18 -1.76 -27.14
C LEU A 93 6.35 -0.84 -26.77
N LEU A 94 6.59 0.21 -27.54
CA LEU A 94 7.63 1.20 -27.24
C LEU A 94 7.30 1.97 -25.95
N PHE A 95 6.03 2.33 -25.74
CA PHE A 95 5.57 2.97 -24.51
C PHE A 95 5.78 2.08 -23.28
N ILE A 96 5.35 0.81 -23.35
CA ILE A 96 5.55 -0.18 -22.27
C ILE A 96 7.04 -0.38 -21.99
N ALA A 97 7.87 -0.48 -23.02
CA ALA A 97 9.31 -0.66 -22.86
C ALA A 97 9.97 0.50 -22.10
N ILE A 98 9.59 1.75 -22.39
CA ILE A 98 10.12 2.94 -21.71
C ILE A 98 9.71 2.94 -20.23
N ILE A 99 8.44 2.70 -19.92
CA ILE A 99 7.96 2.69 -18.53
C ILE A 99 8.58 1.53 -17.75
N THR A 100 8.63 0.34 -18.35
CA THR A 100 9.26 -0.85 -17.74
C THR A 100 10.74 -0.60 -17.44
N ALA A 101 11.47 0.07 -18.34
CA ALA A 101 12.87 0.44 -18.09
C ALA A 101 13.02 1.40 -16.90
N GLY A 102 12.13 2.39 -16.77
CA GLY A 102 12.07 3.27 -15.61
C GLY A 102 11.78 2.53 -14.31
N PHE A 103 10.86 1.56 -14.34
CA PHE A 103 10.54 0.72 -13.18
C PHE A 103 11.72 -0.17 -12.76
N VAL A 104 12.42 -0.79 -13.71
CA VAL A 104 13.63 -1.59 -13.45
C VAL A 104 14.74 -0.73 -12.84
N PHE A 105 14.90 0.51 -13.29
CA PHE A 105 15.87 1.44 -12.72
C PHE A 105 15.58 1.75 -11.25
N GLU A 106 14.32 2.03 -10.90
CA GLU A 106 13.90 2.31 -9.52
C GLU A 106 14.05 1.07 -8.61
N LEU A 107 13.82 -0.13 -9.13
CA LEU A 107 14.11 -1.39 -8.42
C LEU A 107 15.60 -1.54 -8.12
N GLY A 108 16.47 -1.24 -9.09
CA GLY A 108 17.93 -1.30 -8.92
C GLY A 108 18.45 -0.35 -7.85
N LYS A 109 17.79 0.80 -7.65
CA LYS A 109 18.11 1.76 -6.57
C LYS A 109 17.61 1.33 -5.19
N GLY A 110 16.89 0.23 -5.08
CA GLY A 110 16.37 -0.27 -3.80
C GLY A 110 15.30 0.64 -3.19
N ALA A 111 14.64 1.47 -4.00
CA ALA A 111 13.65 2.45 -3.54
C ALA A 111 12.44 1.78 -2.84
N LEU A 112 12.17 0.53 -3.20
CA LEU A 112 11.08 -0.30 -2.68
C LEU A 112 11.51 -1.19 -1.49
N LYS A 113 12.78 -1.16 -1.08
CA LYS A 113 13.27 -2.00 0.04
C LYS A 113 12.83 -1.40 1.38
N ILE A 114 12.01 -2.12 2.14
CA ILE A 114 11.62 -1.71 3.49
C ILE A 114 12.70 -2.20 4.47
N ASP A 115 13.44 -1.27 5.07
CA ASP A 115 14.43 -1.60 6.10
C ASP A 115 13.80 -1.42 7.48
N SER A 116 13.91 -2.43 8.34
CA SER A 116 13.55 -2.30 9.75
C SER A 116 14.70 -1.61 10.50
N ARG A 117 14.36 -0.66 11.39
CA ARG A 117 15.34 0.01 12.27
C ARG A 117 16.07 -0.99 13.19
N GLN A 118 15.43 -2.13 13.48
CA GLN A 118 16.05 -3.22 14.22
C GLN A 118 17.22 -3.84 13.44
N SER A 119 17.06 -4.12 12.14
CA SER A 119 18.12 -4.71 11.30
C SER A 119 19.42 -3.88 11.31
N TYR A 120 19.29 -2.55 11.26
CA TYR A 120 20.44 -1.64 11.36
C TYR A 120 21.19 -1.75 12.71
N ASN A 121 20.45 -1.79 13.81
CA ASN A 121 21.04 -1.85 15.15
C ASN A 121 21.74 -3.20 15.42
N TYR A 122 21.20 -4.32 14.91
CA TYR A 122 21.86 -5.63 15.03
C TYR A 122 23.18 -5.70 14.26
N PHE A 123 23.23 -5.15 13.04
CA PHE A 123 24.46 -5.15 12.23
C PHE A 123 25.56 -4.27 12.85
N ASN A 124 25.20 -3.11 13.41
CA ASN A 124 26.14 -2.21 14.08
C ASN A 124 26.67 -2.81 15.41
N ALA A 125 25.79 -3.41 16.21
CA ALA A 125 26.18 -4.08 17.45
C ALA A 125 27.12 -5.27 17.19
N GLN A 126 26.88 -6.05 16.13
CA GLN A 126 27.75 -7.16 15.73
C GLN A 126 29.11 -6.66 15.21
N ALA A 127 29.14 -5.59 14.41
CA ALA A 127 30.39 -4.99 13.94
C ALA A 127 31.26 -4.49 15.11
N THR A 128 30.64 -3.90 16.13
CA THR A 128 31.34 -3.44 17.34
C THR A 128 31.87 -4.62 18.16
N LYS A 129 31.09 -5.69 18.31
CA LYS A 129 31.54 -6.93 18.97
C LYS A 129 32.71 -7.59 18.25
N ASN A 130 32.63 -7.70 16.93
CA ASN A 130 33.70 -8.29 16.13
C ASN A 130 34.98 -7.47 16.25
N PHE A 131 34.88 -6.13 16.17
CA PHE A 131 36.00 -5.23 16.39
C PHE A 131 36.63 -5.45 17.78
N ILE A 132 35.84 -5.36 18.86
CA ILE A 132 36.34 -5.58 20.24
C ILE A 132 37.01 -6.94 20.38
N ASN A 133 36.42 -8.01 19.85
CA ASN A 133 37.01 -9.35 19.92
C ASN A 133 38.35 -9.43 19.18
N THR A 134 38.50 -8.76 18.03
CA THR A 134 39.79 -8.67 17.32
C THR A 134 40.85 -7.91 18.14
N PHE A 135 40.47 -6.88 18.92
CA PHE A 135 41.39 -6.18 19.84
C PHE A 135 41.73 -7.01 21.08
N VAL A 136 40.82 -7.88 21.54
CA VAL A 136 41.05 -8.78 22.66
C VAL A 136 41.95 -9.96 22.26
N GLU A 137 41.80 -10.50 21.05
CA GLU A 137 42.65 -11.60 20.55
C GLU A 137 44.07 -11.16 20.15
N ASN A 138 44.31 -9.87 19.85
CA ASN A 138 45.64 -9.34 19.50
C ASN A 138 46.44 -8.79 20.69
N LYS A 139 46.02 -9.07 21.93
CA LYS A 139 46.72 -8.69 23.16
C LYS A 139 47.14 -9.92 23.95
#